data_AF-A0AAP7FI56-F1
#
_entry.id   AF-A0AAP7FI56-F1
#
_cell.length_a   1.000
_cell.length_b   1.000
_cell.length_c   1.000
_cell.angle_alpha   90.00
_cell.angle_beta   90.00
_cell.angle_gamma   90.00
#
_symmetry.space_group_name_H-M   'P 1'
#
loop_
_entity.id
_entity.type
_entity.pdbx_description
1 polymer ?
#
loop_
_entity_poly.entity_id
_entity_poly.type
_entity_poly.pdbx_seq_one_letter_code
_entity_poly.pdbx_strand_id
1 'polypeptide(L)'
;MTNPTHAVAVSTEGRVPADWTAPDFYQPLDLLRAKLAFQFGNFAHLMLSGYEKAKKAYLDRDFSQVQFPRAGEEAMVELEVRAETMQWVVEMAGLTGKAADYAANRYHEDTAFLLVYSVPNEDSLQTFRCGGGSPGAALAQFAQQNPDRVHLVQQIYVDKRSLQPAAA
;
A
#
# COMPACT_ATOMS: atom_id res chain seq x y z
N MET A 1 0.87 -34.70 -17.16
CA MET A 1 1.85 -34.22 -16.17
C MET A 1 1.60 -32.74 -15.96
N THR A 2 0.86 -32.39 -14.91
CA THR A 2 0.52 -30.99 -14.56
C THR A 2 1.58 -30.46 -13.60
N ASN A 3 2.24 -29.38 -13.98
CA ASN A 3 3.23 -28.69 -13.14
C ASN A 3 2.54 -28.12 -11.88
N PRO A 4 3.05 -28.36 -10.65
CA PRO A 4 2.37 -27.93 -9.43
C PRO A 4 2.77 -26.53 -8.92
N THR A 5 3.50 -25.72 -9.69
CA THR A 5 4.22 -24.53 -9.15
C THR A 5 3.80 -23.18 -9.72
N HIS A 6 2.56 -23.03 -10.16
CA HIS A 6 1.97 -21.70 -10.28
C HIS A 6 0.70 -21.65 -9.46
N ALA A 7 0.84 -21.36 -8.16
CA ALA A 7 -0.26 -20.90 -7.36
C ALA A 7 -0.66 -19.52 -7.88
N VAL A 8 -1.46 -19.49 -8.95
CA VAL A 8 -2.39 -18.37 -9.16
C VAL A 8 -3.08 -18.18 -7.81
N ALA A 9 -3.01 -16.96 -7.26
CA ALA A 9 -3.58 -16.67 -5.95
C ALA A 9 -5.10 -16.78 -6.03
N VAL A 10 -5.60 -18.01 -5.94
CA VAL A 10 -7.02 -18.32 -5.83
C VAL A 10 -7.51 -17.71 -4.53
N SER A 11 -8.58 -16.94 -4.60
CA SER A 11 -9.23 -16.40 -3.41
C SER A 11 -9.77 -17.55 -2.58
N THR A 12 -9.24 -17.73 -1.37
CA THR A 12 -9.69 -18.77 -0.44
C THR A 12 -10.05 -18.18 0.90
N GLU A 13 -11.26 -18.44 1.37
CA GLU A 13 -11.71 -18.14 2.72
C GLU A 13 -11.38 -19.30 3.67
N GLY A 14 -11.00 -18.98 4.90
CA GLY A 14 -10.72 -19.95 5.94
C GLY A 14 -11.03 -19.41 7.32
N ARG A 15 -11.45 -20.29 8.23
CA ARG A 15 -11.80 -19.95 9.62
C ARG A 15 -10.66 -20.34 10.55
N VAL A 16 -10.26 -19.43 11.43
CA VAL A 16 -9.23 -19.67 12.45
C VAL A 16 -9.73 -19.30 13.85
N PRO A 17 -9.17 -19.89 14.92
CA PRO A 17 -9.49 -19.52 16.31
C PRO A 17 -9.29 -18.03 16.59
N ALA A 18 -9.96 -17.48 17.61
CA ALA A 18 -9.84 -16.07 17.98
C ALA A 18 -8.44 -15.67 18.48
N ASP A 19 -7.69 -16.62 19.04
CA ASP A 19 -6.30 -16.47 19.51
C ASP A 19 -5.27 -16.83 18.44
N TRP A 20 -5.70 -17.01 17.18
CA TRP A 20 -4.80 -17.34 16.09
C TRP A 20 -3.73 -16.26 15.91
N THR A 21 -2.50 -16.72 15.75
CA THR A 21 -1.35 -15.89 15.43
C THR A 21 -0.84 -16.25 14.04
N ALA A 22 -0.50 -15.23 13.26
CA ALA A 22 0.04 -15.44 11.93
C ALA A 22 1.39 -16.17 12.01
N PRO A 23 1.57 -17.28 11.27
CA PRO A 23 2.87 -17.95 11.17
C PRO A 23 3.97 -16.99 10.73
N ASP A 24 5.21 -17.28 11.12
CA ASP A 24 6.37 -16.40 10.87
C ASP A 24 6.60 -16.05 9.39
N PHE A 25 6.12 -16.85 8.44
CA PHE A 25 6.24 -16.56 7.02
C PHE A 25 5.26 -15.47 6.54
N TYR A 26 4.28 -15.06 7.34
CA TYR A 26 3.46 -13.88 7.09
C TYR A 26 4.08 -12.65 7.74
N GLN A 27 4.31 -11.62 6.94
CA GLN A 27 4.78 -10.33 7.44
C GLN A 27 3.59 -9.37 7.56
N PRO A 28 3.34 -8.79 8.75
CA PRO A 28 2.29 -7.81 8.91
C PRO A 28 2.58 -6.54 8.09
N LEU A 29 1.54 -6.01 7.48
CA LEU A 29 1.57 -4.77 6.73
C LEU A 29 0.73 -3.69 7.44
N ASP A 30 1.03 -2.43 7.14
CA ASP A 30 0.26 -1.30 7.66
C ASP A 30 -1.14 -1.27 7.03
N LEU A 31 -2.15 -1.66 7.82
CA LEU A 31 -3.53 -1.70 7.37
C LEU A 31 -4.07 -0.31 7.03
N LEU A 32 -3.68 0.73 7.78
CA LEU A 32 -4.16 2.08 7.51
C LEU A 32 -3.69 2.52 6.12
N ARG A 33 -2.42 2.30 5.80
CA ARG A 33 -1.88 2.59 4.46
C ARG A 33 -2.54 1.76 3.38
N ALA A 34 -2.79 0.47 3.62
CA ALA A 34 -3.50 -0.38 2.68
C ALA A 34 -4.92 0.15 2.41
N LYS A 35 -5.66 0.57 3.45
CA LYS A 35 -6.99 1.18 3.34
C LYS A 35 -6.97 2.50 2.58
N LEU A 36 -5.97 3.36 2.84
CA LEU A 36 -5.79 4.61 2.09
C LEU A 36 -5.44 4.35 0.62
N ALA A 37 -4.58 3.37 0.32
CA ALA A 37 -4.27 2.94 -1.04
C ALA A 37 -5.49 2.34 -1.75
N PHE A 38 -6.35 1.62 -1.03
CA PHE A 38 -7.63 1.14 -1.55
C PHE A 38 -8.60 2.29 -1.87
N GLN A 39 -8.74 3.25 -0.95
CA GLN A 39 -9.66 4.39 -1.08
C GLN A 39 -9.23 5.37 -2.17
N PHE A 40 -7.95 5.70 -2.25
CA PHE A 40 -7.41 6.71 -3.17
C PHE A 40 -6.78 6.12 -4.43
N GLY A 41 -6.62 4.80 -4.49
CA GLY A 41 -5.89 4.14 -5.57
C GLY A 41 -4.48 4.71 -5.72
N ASN A 42 -4.08 4.94 -6.97
CA ASN A 42 -2.75 5.48 -7.28
C ASN A 42 -2.57 6.96 -6.89
N PHE A 43 -3.64 7.68 -6.52
CA PHE A 43 -3.55 9.09 -6.14
C PHE A 43 -2.63 9.29 -4.93
N ALA A 44 -2.69 8.41 -3.93
CA ALA A 44 -1.82 8.47 -2.75
C ALA A 44 -0.33 8.39 -3.12
N HIS A 45 0.02 7.46 -4.02
CA HIS A 45 1.38 7.33 -4.55
C HIS A 45 1.84 8.57 -5.32
N LEU A 46 0.97 9.13 -6.17
CA LEU A 46 1.29 10.31 -6.98
C LEU A 46 1.51 11.56 -6.10
N MET A 47 0.66 11.77 -5.09
CA MET A 47 0.77 12.92 -4.18
C MET A 47 2.06 12.86 -3.35
N LEU A 48 2.36 11.70 -2.76
CA LEU A 48 3.60 11.51 -2.02
C LEU A 48 4.83 11.63 -2.93
N SER A 49 4.77 11.12 -4.17
CA SER A 49 5.87 11.27 -5.13
C SER A 49 6.13 12.73 -5.49
N GLY A 50 5.05 13.51 -5.67
CA GLY A 50 5.13 14.95 -5.91
C GLY A 50 5.75 15.70 -4.74
N TYR A 51 5.34 15.36 -3.51
CA TYR A 51 5.94 15.90 -2.29
C TYR A 51 7.42 15.55 -2.15
N GLU A 52 7.78 14.26 -2.29
CA GLU A 52 9.16 13.80 -2.20
C GLU A 52 10.05 14.50 -3.23
N LYS A 53 9.57 14.66 -4.46
CA LYS A 53 10.27 15.40 -5.52
C LYS A 53 10.45 16.88 -5.18
N ALA A 54 9.40 17.55 -4.71
CA ALA A 54 9.46 18.97 -4.33
C ALA A 54 10.42 19.20 -3.15
N LYS A 55 10.34 18.35 -2.13
CA LYS A 55 11.21 18.42 -0.95
C LYS A 55 12.67 18.16 -1.32
N LYS A 56 12.94 17.17 -2.20
CA LYS A 56 14.28 16.92 -2.72
C LYS A 56 14.82 18.13 -3.49
N ALA A 57 14.02 18.72 -4.37
CA ALA A 57 14.44 19.89 -5.14
C ALA A 57 14.81 21.08 -4.23
N TYR A 58 14.02 21.34 -3.18
CA TYR A 58 14.34 22.37 -2.19
C TYR A 58 15.64 22.08 -1.43
N LEU A 59 15.81 20.85 -0.91
CA LEU A 59 17.00 20.46 -0.14
C LEU A 59 18.28 20.47 -0.98
N ASP A 60 18.20 20.00 -2.22
CA ASP A 60 19.34 19.94 -3.15
C ASP A 60 19.60 21.29 -3.83
N ARG A 61 18.74 22.31 -3.59
CA ARG A 61 18.77 23.61 -4.27
C ARG A 61 18.73 23.46 -5.80
N ASP A 62 17.90 22.54 -6.28
CA ASP A 62 17.74 22.25 -7.70
C ASP A 62 16.86 23.30 -8.37
N PHE A 63 17.49 24.39 -8.81
CA PHE A 63 16.82 25.50 -9.50
C PHE A 63 16.25 25.12 -10.88
N SER A 64 16.57 23.94 -11.42
CA SER A 64 15.93 23.46 -12.66
C SER A 64 14.44 23.14 -12.49
N GLN A 65 13.97 22.98 -11.25
CA GLN A 65 12.58 22.64 -10.92
C GLN A 65 11.69 23.87 -10.65
N VAL A 66 12.26 25.07 -10.73
CA VAL A 66 11.59 26.36 -10.57
C VAL A 66 10.74 26.63 -11.82
N GLN A 67 9.49 27.03 -11.63
CA GLN A 67 8.53 27.29 -12.71
C GLN A 67 8.66 28.71 -13.24
N PHE A 68 9.02 29.66 -12.39
CA PHE A 68 9.22 31.05 -12.79
C PHE A 68 10.70 31.30 -13.11
N PRO A 69 11.02 32.22 -14.03
CA PRO A 69 12.41 32.61 -14.32
C PRO A 69 12.98 33.48 -13.18
N ARG A 70 13.05 32.91 -11.98
CA ARG A 70 13.62 33.50 -10.76
C ARG A 70 15.03 32.99 -10.56
N ALA A 71 15.85 33.77 -9.86
CA ALA A 71 17.24 33.40 -9.55
C ALA A 71 17.56 33.60 -8.07
N GLY A 72 18.53 32.84 -7.56
CA GLY A 72 19.04 33.00 -6.21
C GLY A 72 17.96 32.79 -5.13
N GLU A 73 17.76 33.80 -4.28
CA GLU A 73 16.87 33.73 -3.12
C GLU A 73 15.39 33.56 -3.52
N GLU A 74 14.94 34.24 -4.57
CA GLU A 74 13.55 34.14 -5.05
C GLU A 74 13.21 32.73 -5.57
N ALA A 75 14.21 32.05 -6.16
CA ALA A 75 14.10 30.67 -6.59
C ALA A 75 14.06 29.70 -5.40
N MET A 76 14.85 29.99 -4.35
CA MET A 76 14.81 29.21 -3.11
C MET A 76 13.45 29.31 -2.41
N VAL A 77 12.88 30.52 -2.29
CA VAL A 77 11.55 30.73 -1.68
C VAL A 77 10.47 29.99 -2.46
N GLU A 78 10.55 29.98 -3.80
CA GLU A 78 9.60 29.21 -4.61
C GLU A 78 9.66 27.71 -4.32
N LEU A 79 10.87 27.13 -4.28
CA LEU A 79 11.05 25.71 -3.97
C LEU A 79 10.57 25.36 -2.57
N GLU A 80 10.83 26.24 -1.59
CA GLU A 80 10.35 26.12 -0.21
C GLU A 80 8.82 26.11 -0.14
N VAL A 81 8.17 27.16 -0.66
CA VAL A 81 6.72 27.29 -0.65
C VAL A 81 6.06 26.10 -1.35
N ARG A 82 6.64 25.61 -2.46
CA ARG A 82 6.14 24.42 -3.14
C ARG A 82 6.26 23.17 -2.27
N ALA A 83 7.38 22.96 -1.59
CA ALA A 83 7.58 21.82 -0.71
C ALA A 83 6.63 21.86 0.50
N GLU A 84 6.46 23.02 1.12
CA GLU A 84 5.55 23.24 2.26
C GLU A 84 4.09 23.07 1.87
N THR A 85 3.68 23.61 0.72
CA THR A 85 2.32 23.44 0.21
C THR A 85 2.02 21.96 -0.02
N MET A 86 2.94 21.22 -0.65
CA MET A 86 2.78 19.78 -0.86
C MET A 86 2.77 19.00 0.45
N GLN A 87 3.58 19.41 1.44
CA GLN A 87 3.56 18.81 2.77
C GLN A 87 2.17 18.95 3.41
N TRP A 88 1.61 20.16 3.39
CA TRP A 88 0.28 20.42 3.93
C TRP A 88 -0.79 19.56 3.26
N VAL A 89 -0.75 19.42 1.93
CA VAL A 89 -1.72 18.58 1.20
C VAL A 89 -1.59 17.10 1.59
N VAL A 90 -0.37 16.57 1.71
CA VAL A 90 -0.11 15.18 2.13
C VAL A 90 -0.62 14.94 3.55
N GLU A 91 -0.38 15.88 4.47
CA GLU A 91 -0.84 15.81 5.86
C GLU A 91 -2.36 15.87 5.96
N MET A 92 -3.02 16.78 5.23
CA MET A 92 -4.47 16.90 5.18
C MET A 92 -5.16 15.66 4.58
N ALA A 93 -4.48 14.97 3.66
CA ALA A 93 -4.95 13.69 3.11
C ALA A 93 -4.69 12.48 4.05
N GLY A 94 -4.02 12.70 5.18
CA GLY A 94 -3.65 11.63 6.12
C GLY A 94 -2.63 10.63 5.57
N LEU A 95 -1.87 11.03 4.54
CA LEU A 95 -0.86 10.18 3.90
C LEU A 95 0.44 10.21 4.72
N THR A 96 1.05 9.05 4.95
CA THR A 96 2.25 8.93 5.78
C THR A 96 3.26 7.95 5.17
N GLY A 97 4.53 8.05 5.54
CA GLY A 97 5.57 7.16 5.01
C GLY A 97 6.06 7.60 3.63
N LYS A 98 6.43 6.63 2.77
CA LYS A 98 7.02 6.90 1.45
C LYS A 98 6.01 6.65 0.34
N ALA A 99 6.18 7.32 -0.80
CA ALA A 99 5.35 7.09 -1.99
C ALA A 99 5.35 5.62 -2.43
N ALA A 100 6.50 4.95 -2.34
CA ALA A 100 6.65 3.54 -2.65
C ALA A 100 5.76 2.62 -1.79
N ASP A 101 5.32 3.09 -0.60
CA ASP A 101 4.43 2.31 0.25
C ASP A 101 3.02 2.14 -0.32
N TYR A 102 2.62 3.04 -1.24
CA TYR A 102 1.31 3.09 -1.87
C TYR A 102 1.32 2.65 -3.34
N ALA A 103 2.48 2.23 -3.87
CA ALA A 103 2.62 1.85 -5.27
C ALA A 103 1.77 0.61 -5.59
N ALA A 104 0.96 0.70 -6.65
CA ALA A 104 0.06 -0.38 -7.07
C ALA A 104 0.79 -1.66 -7.50
N ASN A 105 2.04 -1.54 -7.94
CA ASN A 105 2.92 -2.61 -8.39
C ASN A 105 4.13 -2.81 -7.46
N ARG A 106 3.97 -2.51 -6.17
CA ARG A 106 5.04 -2.69 -5.17
C ARG A 106 5.53 -4.14 -5.09
N TYR A 107 4.63 -5.08 -5.30
CA TYR A 107 4.88 -6.51 -5.31
C TYR A 107 4.54 -7.11 -6.68
N HIS A 108 5.09 -8.29 -6.96
CA HIS A 108 4.69 -9.04 -8.15
C HIS A 108 3.21 -9.41 -8.07
N GLU A 109 2.52 -9.51 -9.22
CA GLU A 109 1.08 -9.75 -9.26
C GLU A 109 0.66 -11.07 -8.58
N ASP A 110 1.55 -12.06 -8.58
CA ASP A 110 1.42 -13.37 -7.94
C ASP A 110 1.73 -13.37 -6.43
N THR A 111 2.17 -12.24 -5.88
CA THR A 111 2.39 -12.09 -4.44
C THR A 111 1.09 -12.30 -3.69
N ALA A 112 1.12 -13.22 -2.73
CA ALA A 112 -0.04 -13.60 -1.94
C ALA A 112 -0.15 -12.72 -0.69
N PHE A 113 -1.35 -12.22 -0.46
CA PHE A 113 -1.75 -11.48 0.72
C PHE A 113 -2.74 -12.29 1.54
N LEU A 114 -2.73 -12.08 2.85
CA LEU A 114 -3.71 -12.64 3.78
C LEU A 114 -4.38 -11.48 4.51
N LEU A 115 -5.71 -11.37 4.38
CA LEU A 115 -6.53 -10.46 5.16
C LEU A 115 -7.18 -11.23 6.31
N VAL A 116 -7.19 -10.63 7.49
CA VAL A 116 -7.84 -11.18 8.68
C VAL A 116 -8.95 -10.22 9.10
N TYR A 117 -10.15 -10.76 9.27
CA TYR A 117 -11.35 -9.99 9.63
C TYR A 117 -12.21 -10.79 10.62
N SER A 118 -13.02 -10.08 11.41
CA SER A 118 -13.99 -10.70 12.32
C SER A 118 -15.40 -10.36 11.86
N VAL A 119 -16.31 -11.32 11.87
CA VAL A 119 -17.73 -11.07 11.60
C VAL A 119 -18.45 -10.81 12.93
N PRO A 120 -19.32 -9.79 13.05
CA PRO A 120 -20.12 -9.59 14.24
C PRO A 120 -20.92 -10.87 14.58
N ASN A 121 -20.94 -11.24 15.86
CA ASN A 121 -21.57 -12.45 16.39
C ASN A 121 -20.87 -13.78 16.07
N GLU A 122 -19.61 -13.76 15.59
CA GLU A 122 -18.77 -14.95 15.48
C GLU A 122 -17.57 -14.87 16.42
N ASP A 123 -17.36 -15.92 17.22
CA ASP A 123 -16.20 -16.05 18.13
C ASP A 123 -14.91 -16.49 17.40
N SER A 124 -14.84 -16.30 16.09
CA SER A 124 -13.74 -16.78 15.25
C SER A 124 -13.24 -15.69 14.33
N LEU A 125 -11.94 -15.72 14.05
CA LEU A 125 -11.36 -14.91 12.99
C LEU A 125 -11.58 -15.61 11.65
N GLN A 126 -11.87 -14.80 10.63
CA GLN A 126 -11.95 -15.22 9.25
C GLN A 126 -10.71 -14.72 8.53
N THR A 127 -10.22 -15.54 7.61
CA THR A 127 -9.05 -15.26 6.80
C THR A 127 -9.44 -15.30 5.34
N PHE A 128 -8.90 -14.37 4.56
CA PHE A 128 -9.06 -14.32 3.12
C PHE A 128 -7.70 -14.20 2.47
N ARG A 129 -7.32 -15.19 1.68
CA ARG A 129 -6.06 -15.16 0.92
C ARG A 129 -6.35 -14.68 -0.50
N CYS A 130 -5.55 -13.76 -1.03
CA CYS A 130 -5.69 -13.26 -2.41
C CYS A 130 -4.35 -12.82 -3.00
N GLY A 131 -4.36 -12.50 -4.30
CA GLY A 131 -3.23 -11.84 -4.98
C GLY A 131 -3.46 -10.34 -5.08
N GLY A 132 -2.69 -9.68 -5.96
CA GLY A 132 -3.03 -8.31 -6.38
C GLY A 132 -1.86 -7.33 -6.52
N GLY A 133 -0.60 -7.75 -6.34
CA GLY A 133 0.57 -6.87 -6.54
C GLY A 133 0.72 -5.70 -5.55
N SER A 134 -0.31 -5.36 -4.77
CA SER A 134 -0.21 -4.40 -3.67
C SER A 134 -1.26 -4.65 -2.58
N PRO A 135 -1.04 -4.14 -1.35
CA PRO A 135 -2.00 -4.30 -0.25
C PRO A 135 -3.35 -3.63 -0.52
N GLY A 136 -3.36 -2.50 -1.25
CA GLY A 136 -4.59 -1.81 -1.66
C GLY A 136 -5.39 -2.61 -2.68
N ALA A 137 -4.71 -3.26 -3.64
CA ALA A 137 -5.35 -4.13 -4.60
C ALA A 137 -5.88 -5.43 -3.97
N ALA A 138 -5.17 -5.99 -2.99
CA ALA A 138 -5.66 -7.13 -2.20
C ALA A 138 -6.98 -6.80 -1.47
N LEU A 139 -7.07 -5.59 -0.89
CA LEU A 139 -8.33 -5.08 -0.31
C LEU A 139 -9.42 -4.86 -1.36
N ALA A 140 -9.07 -4.37 -2.55
CA ALA A 140 -10.03 -4.22 -3.64
C ALA A 140 -10.60 -5.57 -4.09
N GLN A 141 -9.76 -6.60 -4.21
CA GLN A 141 -10.20 -7.96 -4.55
C GLN A 141 -11.09 -8.55 -3.44
N PHE A 142 -10.75 -8.32 -2.18
CA PHE A 142 -11.61 -8.70 -1.05
C PHE A 142 -12.96 -7.99 -1.12
N ALA A 143 -12.99 -6.66 -1.35
CA ALA A 143 -14.21 -5.88 -1.44
C ALA A 143 -15.11 -6.28 -2.62
N GLN A 144 -14.54 -6.78 -3.72
CA GLN A 144 -15.34 -7.30 -4.84
C GLN A 144 -16.15 -8.55 -4.45
N GLN A 145 -15.60 -9.41 -3.59
CA GLN A 145 -16.26 -10.65 -3.14
C GLN A 145 -17.06 -10.45 -1.85
N ASN A 146 -16.65 -9.48 -1.02
CA ASN A 146 -17.17 -9.21 0.30
C ASN A 146 -17.35 -7.68 0.53
N PRO A 147 -18.21 -6.99 -0.24
CA PRO A 147 -18.32 -5.52 -0.22
C PRO A 147 -18.69 -4.98 1.16
N ASP A 148 -19.60 -5.67 1.85
CA ASP A 148 -20.07 -5.26 3.18
C ASP A 148 -19.08 -5.60 4.31
N ARG A 149 -17.96 -6.25 4.02
CA ARG A 149 -17.01 -6.73 5.06
C ARG A 149 -15.65 -6.07 5.01
N VAL A 150 -15.34 -5.25 4.00
CA VAL A 150 -14.02 -4.60 3.86
C VAL A 150 -13.63 -3.78 5.10
N HIS A 151 -14.63 -3.15 5.75
CA HIS A 151 -14.42 -2.36 6.95
C HIS A 151 -14.07 -3.22 8.19
N LEU A 152 -14.43 -4.51 8.17
CA LEU A 152 -14.15 -5.48 9.24
C LEU A 152 -12.73 -6.06 9.19
N VAL A 153 -11.95 -5.77 8.14
CA VAL A 153 -10.54 -6.17 8.08
C VAL A 153 -9.77 -5.48 9.19
N GLN A 154 -9.12 -6.30 10.00
CA GLN A 154 -8.35 -5.92 11.18
C GLN A 154 -6.84 -5.99 10.93
N GLN A 155 -6.39 -6.91 10.09
CA GLN A 155 -4.97 -7.10 9.77
C GLN A 155 -4.81 -7.52 8.31
N ILE A 156 -3.67 -7.16 7.73
CA ILE A 156 -3.24 -7.58 6.41
C ILE A 156 -1.79 -8.03 6.49
N TYR A 157 -1.47 -9.13 5.80
CA TYR A 157 -0.15 -9.72 5.75
C TYR A 157 0.26 -9.97 4.31
N VAL A 158 1.56 -9.95 4.08
CA VAL A 158 2.17 -10.50 2.86
C VAL A 158 2.81 -11.85 3.17
N ASP A 159 2.59 -12.84 2.31
CA ASP A 159 3.25 -14.15 2.40
C ASP A 159 4.69 -14.03 1.88
N LYS A 160 5.68 -14.06 2.78
CA LYS A 160 7.10 -13.91 2.42
C LYS A 160 7.59 -14.98 1.44
N ARG A 161 6.93 -16.14 1.38
CA ARG A 161 7.27 -17.21 0.44
C ARG A 161 6.93 -16.83 -1.00
N SER A 162 5.94 -15.96 -1.19
CA SER A 162 5.56 -15.45 -2.51
C SER A 162 6.42 -14.27 -2.99
N LEU A 163 7.32 -13.76 -2.13
CA LEU A 163 8.25 -12.68 -2.49
C LEU A 163 9.54 -13.19 -3.14
N GLN A 164 9.80 -14.49 -3.08
CA GLN A 164 10.98 -15.07 -3.71
C GLN A 164 10.69 -15.28 -5.19
N PRO A 165 11.43 -14.66 -6.12
CA PRO A 165 11.36 -15.06 -7.51
C PRO A 165 11.75 -16.53 -7.59
N ALA A 166 10.99 -17.32 -8.35
CA ALA A 166 11.32 -18.70 -8.62
C ALA A 166 12.81 -18.78 -8.99
N ALA A 167 13.56 -19.62 -8.28
CA ALA A 167 14.93 -19.94 -8.69
C ALA A 167 14.85 -20.45 -10.13
N ALA A 168 15.44 -19.67 -11.05
CA ALA A 168 15.59 -20.01 -12.45
C ALA A 168 16.56 -21.18 -12.61
#